data_AF-A0A6N7HU24-F1
#
_entry.id   AF-A0A6N7HU24-F1
#
_cell.length_a   1.000
_cell.length_b   1.000
_cell.length_c   1.000
_cell.angle_alpha   90.00
_cell.angle_beta   90.00
_cell.angle_gamma   90.00
#
_symmetry.space_group_name_H-M   'P 1'
#
loop_
_entity.id
_entity.type
_entity.pdbx_description
1 polymer ?
#
loop_
_entity_poly.entity_id
_entity_poly.type
_entity_poly.pdbx_seq_one_letter_code
_entity_poly.pdbx_strand_id
1 'polypeptide(L)'
;MCDKPWSTTNRQTRATRMPSSSREITRVTTLRKRRGLRPAALAVLGAVGLLAGVACSASQEGAAAPAVDVSASSSGDSSPKGTDALEDIDACELLTEQEAQQVGFTEPGEPDDVAGNPTCDWRISGEWSVLVGVRANRGVDDLNLSQYDVEPDPITLGRHEAQRGATKERSGCAVWIRVGQSSSVSIGADNSGGVENPKLACERATKVAELVEPKLP
;
A
#
# COMPACT_ATOMS: atom_id res chain seq x y z
N MET A 1 -17.32 51.79 -55.18
CA MET A 1 -16.43 50.82 -55.85
C MET A 1 -15.84 49.95 -54.75
N CYS A 2 -16.46 48.86 -54.36
CA CYS A 2 -16.40 47.52 -55.00
C CYS A 2 -14.95 47.05 -55.18
N ASP A 3 -14.53 46.11 -54.32
CA ASP A 3 -14.13 44.74 -54.70
C ASP A 3 -13.09 44.14 -53.72
N LYS A 4 -13.49 43.06 -53.04
CA LYS A 4 -12.58 41.98 -52.62
C LYS A 4 -12.42 41.07 -53.85
N PRO A 5 -11.29 40.36 -54.08
CA PRO A 5 -11.24 38.99 -53.55
C PRO A 5 -9.84 38.38 -53.29
N TRP A 6 -9.83 37.40 -52.39
CA TRP A 6 -9.08 36.13 -52.30
C TRP A 6 -7.65 35.94 -52.85
N SER A 7 -6.82 35.22 -52.07
CA SER A 7 -5.88 34.14 -52.46
C SER A 7 -5.24 33.60 -51.16
N THR A 8 -5.73 32.55 -50.50
CA THR A 8 -5.53 31.10 -50.71
C THR A 8 -4.07 30.62 -50.61
N THR A 9 -3.86 29.59 -49.79
CA THR A 9 -2.70 28.65 -49.79
C THR A 9 -1.50 29.16 -48.94
N ASN A 10 -0.95 28.45 -47.95
CA ASN A 10 -0.68 27.02 -47.93
C ASN A 10 -0.64 26.45 -46.50
N ARG A 11 -1.47 25.44 -46.28
CA ARG A 11 -1.45 24.51 -45.16
C ARG A 11 -0.28 23.55 -45.40
N GLN A 12 0.89 23.81 -44.85
CA GLN A 12 1.92 22.77 -44.71
C GLN A 12 1.82 22.15 -43.32
N THR A 13 0.95 21.14 -43.25
CA THR A 13 1.08 19.99 -42.37
C THR A 13 2.50 19.44 -42.50
N ARG A 14 3.38 19.81 -41.58
CA ARG A 14 4.66 19.13 -41.39
C ARG A 14 4.36 17.84 -40.62
N ALA A 15 3.91 16.84 -41.38
CA ALA A 15 3.95 15.45 -40.95
C ALA A 15 5.42 15.08 -40.72
N THR A 16 5.84 15.07 -39.46
CA THR A 16 7.09 14.46 -39.05
C THR A 16 6.97 12.96 -39.29
N ARG A 17 7.47 12.59 -40.46
CA ARG A 17 7.79 11.24 -40.92
C ARG A 17 8.40 10.45 -39.77
N MET A 18 7.64 9.49 -39.24
CA MET A 18 8.19 8.46 -38.38
C MET A 18 9.26 7.68 -39.14
N PRO A 19 10.47 7.50 -38.60
CA PRO A 19 11.36 6.47 -39.09
C PRO A 19 10.76 5.11 -38.69
N SER A 20 10.17 4.46 -39.69
CA SER A 20 9.99 3.00 -39.75
C SER A 20 11.35 2.35 -39.51
N SER A 21 11.61 1.99 -38.26
CA SER A 21 12.74 1.15 -37.88
C SER A 21 12.18 -0.23 -37.55
N SER A 22 11.83 -0.95 -38.62
CA SER A 22 11.85 -2.42 -38.63
C SER A 22 13.25 -2.87 -38.21
N ARG A 23 13.39 -3.28 -36.95
CA ARG A 23 14.52 -4.08 -36.49
C ARG A 23 13.99 -5.33 -35.80
N GLU A 24 13.95 -6.36 -36.62
CA GLU A 24 14.16 -7.77 -36.31
C GLU A 24 14.03 -8.18 -34.84
N ILE A 25 12.88 -8.79 -34.55
CA ILE A 25 12.69 -9.65 -33.38
C ILE A 25 13.60 -10.87 -33.58
N THR A 26 14.83 -10.76 -33.10
CA THR A 26 15.70 -11.94 -32.93
C THR A 26 15.16 -12.73 -31.75
N ARG A 27 14.40 -13.80 -32.05
CA ARG A 27 14.03 -14.84 -31.10
C ARG A 27 15.30 -15.49 -30.55
N VAL A 28 15.81 -15.00 -29.44
CA VAL A 28 16.85 -15.71 -28.69
C VAL A 28 16.17 -16.81 -27.87
N THR A 29 16.00 -17.96 -28.52
CA THR A 29 15.66 -19.23 -27.88
C THR A 29 16.93 -19.81 -27.27
N THR A 30 17.29 -19.38 -26.05
CA THR A 30 18.36 -20.03 -25.30
C THR A 30 17.84 -21.26 -24.58
N LEU A 31 17.95 -22.37 -25.31
CA LEU A 31 17.93 -23.73 -24.82
C LEU A 31 18.96 -23.95 -23.70
N ARG A 32 18.48 -24.65 -22.66
CA ARG A 32 19.19 -25.64 -21.83
C ARG A 32 20.59 -25.28 -21.32
N LYS A 33 20.65 -25.12 -19.99
CA LYS A 33 21.75 -25.71 -19.22
C LYS A 33 21.32 -26.17 -17.83
N ARG A 34 20.65 -27.32 -17.78
CA ARG A 34 20.62 -28.15 -16.57
C ARG A 34 22.04 -28.66 -16.32
N ARG A 35 22.72 -28.07 -15.33
CA ARG A 35 23.98 -28.52 -14.73
C ARG A 35 23.88 -28.15 -13.24
N GLY A 36 23.97 -29.02 -12.27
CA GLY A 36 24.11 -30.47 -12.27
C GLY A 36 23.72 -30.96 -10.87
N LEU A 37 23.24 -32.19 -10.80
CA LEU A 37 23.18 -32.95 -9.56
C LEU A 37 24.59 -33.00 -8.95
N ARG A 38 24.68 -32.66 -7.67
CA ARG A 38 25.74 -33.12 -6.78
C ARG A 38 25.09 -33.83 -5.60
N PRO A 39 25.04 -35.18 -5.58
CA PRO A 39 24.83 -35.93 -4.35
C PRO A 39 26.21 -36.31 -3.79
N ALA A 40 26.55 -35.80 -2.63
CA ALA A 40 27.58 -36.33 -1.74
C ALA A 40 27.03 -36.15 -0.33
N ALA A 41 26.34 -37.15 0.23
CA ALA A 41 26.90 -38.31 0.93
C ALA A 41 27.54 -37.95 2.29
N LEU A 42 26.79 -38.34 3.34
CA LEU A 42 27.22 -38.96 4.61
C LEU A 42 28.18 -38.21 5.56
N ALA A 43 27.65 -37.83 6.73
CA ALA A 43 28.17 -38.15 8.08
C ALA A 43 27.19 -37.57 9.13
N VAL A 44 26.40 -38.34 9.88
CA VAL A 44 26.72 -39.23 11.02
C VAL A 44 26.63 -38.51 12.39
N LEU A 45 25.75 -39.06 13.25
CA LEU A 45 25.73 -39.11 14.73
C LEU A 45 25.30 -37.92 15.61
N GLY A 46 24.30 -38.20 16.45
CA GLY A 46 24.15 -37.69 17.83
C GLY A 46 23.26 -36.44 17.96
N ALA A 47 22.35 -36.29 18.91
CA ALA A 47 22.05 -37.06 20.11
C ALA A 47 20.59 -36.83 20.52
N VAL A 48 20.05 -37.86 21.17
CA VAL A 48 18.78 -37.89 21.89
C VAL A 48 18.76 -36.81 22.98
N GLY A 49 17.70 -36.02 23.02
CA GLY A 49 17.41 -35.06 24.09
C GLY A 49 15.93 -35.10 24.45
N LEU A 50 15.51 -36.17 25.12
CA LEU A 50 14.25 -36.22 25.86
C LEU A 50 14.38 -35.33 27.10
N LEU A 51 13.63 -34.24 27.16
CA LEU A 51 13.35 -33.53 28.40
C LEU A 51 11.83 -33.36 28.52
N ALA A 52 11.25 -34.32 29.24
CA ALA A 52 9.92 -34.19 29.83
C ALA A 52 10.02 -33.19 31.00
N GLY A 53 9.31 -32.07 30.89
CA GLY A 53 9.03 -31.16 32.00
C GLY A 53 7.59 -31.32 32.42
N VAL A 54 7.38 -32.03 33.52
CA VAL A 54 6.09 -32.27 34.17
C VAL A 54 5.77 -31.11 35.12
N ALA A 55 4.48 -30.77 35.17
CA ALA A 55 3.71 -30.31 36.32
C ALA A 55 4.17 -29.05 37.10
N CYS A 56 3.31 -28.03 37.08
CA CYS A 56 2.91 -27.39 38.33
C CYS A 56 1.41 -27.08 38.28
N SER A 57 0.63 -27.96 38.90
CA SER A 57 -0.72 -27.63 39.36
C SER A 57 -0.59 -26.83 40.64
N ALA A 58 -1.20 -25.65 40.68
CA ALA A 58 -1.62 -25.01 41.92
C ALA A 58 -3.11 -24.68 41.78
N SER A 59 -3.94 -25.63 42.22
CA SER A 59 -5.33 -25.36 42.55
C SER A 59 -5.34 -24.47 43.78
N GLN A 60 -5.91 -23.28 43.68
CA GLN A 60 -6.26 -22.45 44.83
C GLN A 60 -7.78 -22.35 44.88
N GLU A 61 -8.37 -23.31 45.56
CA GLU A 61 -9.77 -23.27 46.01
C GLU A 61 -9.77 -22.67 47.41
N GLY A 62 -10.40 -21.51 47.56
CA GLY A 62 -10.48 -20.75 48.80
C GLY A 62 -11.82 -20.06 48.92
N ALA A 63 -12.71 -20.75 49.64
CA ALA A 63 -13.87 -20.34 50.45
C ALA A 63 -14.45 -18.91 50.37
N ALA A 64 -15.78 -18.89 50.49
CA ALA A 64 -16.72 -17.79 50.33
C ALA A 64 -16.79 -16.72 51.44
N ALA A 65 -17.26 -15.53 50.98
CA ALA A 65 -18.09 -14.49 51.63
C ALA A 65 -17.45 -13.52 52.66
N PRO A 66 -17.93 -12.25 52.80
CA PRO A 66 -19.22 -11.70 52.36
C PRO A 66 -19.18 -10.41 51.50
N ALA A 67 -20.38 -10.02 51.05
CA ALA A 67 -20.69 -8.90 50.17
C ALA A 67 -20.23 -7.52 50.69
N VAL A 68 -19.73 -6.71 49.76
CA VAL A 68 -19.69 -5.25 49.89
C VAL A 68 -20.27 -4.67 48.61
N ASP A 69 -21.48 -4.12 48.72
CA ASP A 69 -22.09 -3.26 47.71
C ASP A 69 -21.17 -2.05 47.47
N VAL A 70 -20.58 -2.00 46.28
CA VAL A 70 -20.02 -0.78 45.72
C VAL A 70 -20.63 -0.62 44.34
N SER A 71 -21.67 0.21 44.27
CA SER A 71 -22.04 0.90 43.04
C SER A 71 -20.86 1.74 42.59
N ALA A 72 -20.12 1.26 41.60
CA ALA A 72 -19.20 2.08 40.82
C ALA A 72 -19.21 1.56 39.39
N SER A 73 -19.71 2.43 38.52
CA SER A 73 -19.82 2.35 37.07
C SER A 73 -19.05 1.22 36.41
N SER A 74 -19.78 0.37 35.71
CA SER A 74 -19.29 -0.42 34.59
C SER A 74 -18.56 0.51 33.62
N SER A 75 -17.24 0.66 33.78
CA SER A 75 -16.36 1.08 32.72
C SER A 75 -16.56 0.08 31.59
N GLY A 76 -17.25 0.51 30.55
CA GLY A 76 -17.39 -0.28 29.34
C GLY A 76 -15.98 -0.67 28.88
N ASP A 77 -15.71 -1.96 28.89
CA ASP A 77 -14.64 -2.57 28.14
C ASP A 77 -14.94 -2.25 26.67
N SER A 78 -14.44 -1.10 26.23
CA SER A 78 -14.41 -0.74 24.82
C SER A 78 -13.23 -1.49 24.26
N SER A 79 -13.38 -2.80 24.07
CA SER A 79 -12.55 -3.53 23.12
C SER A 79 -12.50 -2.69 21.84
N PRO A 80 -11.31 -2.45 21.26
CA PRO A 80 -11.19 -1.52 20.15
C PRO A 80 -12.03 -2.06 18.99
N LYS A 81 -13.06 -1.32 18.60
CA LYS A 81 -13.87 -1.57 17.39
C LYS A 81 -13.06 -1.28 16.10
N GLY A 82 -11.77 -1.64 16.10
CA GLY A 82 -10.83 -1.27 15.05
C GLY A 82 -10.89 -2.17 13.83
N THR A 83 -11.42 -3.39 13.96
CA THR A 83 -11.57 -4.32 12.83
C THR A 83 -12.84 -4.02 12.06
N ASP A 84 -13.98 -3.99 12.74
CA ASP A 84 -15.30 -3.92 12.10
C ASP A 84 -15.51 -2.59 11.37
N ALA A 85 -14.93 -1.50 11.87
CA ALA A 85 -15.11 -0.17 11.27
C ALA A 85 -14.43 0.03 9.91
N LEU A 86 -13.45 -0.82 9.55
CA LEU A 86 -12.82 -0.80 8.23
C LEU A 86 -13.38 -1.87 7.28
N GLU A 87 -14.09 -2.89 7.78
CA GLU A 87 -14.64 -3.96 6.93
C GLU A 87 -15.70 -3.44 5.94
N ASP A 88 -16.42 -2.40 6.32
CA ASP A 88 -17.48 -1.78 5.50
C ASP A 88 -16.97 -0.59 4.64
N ILE A 89 -15.68 -0.24 4.70
CA ILE A 89 -15.14 0.89 3.94
C ILE A 89 -14.76 0.46 2.52
N ASP A 90 -15.36 1.11 1.53
CA ASP A 90 -14.92 1.05 0.14
C ASP A 90 -13.65 1.92 -0.06
N ALA A 91 -12.58 1.31 -0.57
CA ALA A 91 -11.32 2.00 -0.83
C ALA A 91 -11.46 3.16 -1.84
N CYS A 92 -12.37 3.06 -2.80
CA CYS A 92 -12.61 4.12 -3.79
C CYS A 92 -13.39 5.30 -3.21
N GLU A 93 -14.18 5.10 -2.14
CA GLU A 93 -14.90 6.18 -1.47
C GLU A 93 -14.00 7.01 -0.55
N LEU A 94 -12.80 6.51 -0.21
CA LEU A 94 -11.83 7.22 0.63
C LEU A 94 -11.24 8.48 -0.05
N LEU A 95 -11.28 8.53 -1.38
CA LEU A 95 -10.90 9.70 -2.16
C LEU A 95 -12.02 10.04 -3.12
N THR A 96 -12.81 11.06 -2.77
CA THR A 96 -13.92 11.51 -3.62
C THR A 96 -13.42 12.02 -4.95
N GLU A 97 -14.27 12.02 -5.99
CA GLU A 97 -13.90 12.55 -7.31
C GLU A 97 -13.37 13.99 -7.23
N GLN A 98 -13.96 14.83 -6.39
CA GLN A 98 -13.53 16.22 -6.22
C GLN A 98 -12.15 16.32 -5.57
N GLU A 99 -11.82 15.46 -4.60
CA GLU A 99 -10.50 15.41 -3.96
C GLU A 99 -9.46 14.81 -4.91
N ALA A 100 -9.81 13.78 -5.67
CA ALA A 100 -8.97 13.22 -6.72
C ALA A 100 -8.61 14.30 -7.76
N GLN A 101 -9.56 15.13 -8.16
CA GLN A 101 -9.33 16.28 -9.03
C GLN A 101 -8.42 17.35 -8.39
N GLN A 102 -8.51 17.59 -7.09
CA GLN A 102 -7.62 18.53 -6.37
C GLN A 102 -6.15 18.09 -6.37
N VAL A 103 -5.90 16.79 -6.51
CA VAL A 103 -4.54 16.24 -6.65
C VAL A 103 -4.14 15.97 -8.11
N GLY A 104 -5.05 16.18 -9.06
CA GLY A 104 -4.78 16.20 -10.50
C GLY A 104 -5.32 15.00 -11.28
N PHE A 105 -6.00 14.05 -10.64
CA PHE A 105 -6.66 12.96 -11.35
C PHE A 105 -7.91 13.44 -12.07
N THR A 106 -8.06 13.05 -13.33
CA THR A 106 -9.22 13.40 -14.16
C THR A 106 -10.20 12.26 -14.35
N GLU A 107 -9.73 11.03 -14.13
CA GLU A 107 -10.53 9.81 -14.22
C GLU A 107 -10.91 9.33 -12.80
N PRO A 108 -12.06 8.64 -12.67
CA PRO A 108 -12.43 8.02 -11.40
C PRO A 108 -11.40 6.95 -11.01
N GLY A 109 -11.35 6.64 -9.71
CA GLY A 109 -10.56 5.54 -9.19
C GLY A 109 -11.13 4.20 -9.67
N GLU A 110 -10.24 3.27 -10.00
CA GLU A 110 -10.61 1.92 -10.43
C GLU A 110 -10.44 0.96 -9.23
N PRO A 111 -11.50 0.23 -8.81
CA PRO A 111 -11.38 -0.79 -7.79
C PRO A 111 -10.42 -1.91 -8.20
N ASP A 112 -9.61 -2.38 -7.27
CA ASP A 112 -8.67 -3.50 -7.45
C ASP A 112 -8.48 -4.28 -6.14
N ASP A 113 -7.80 -5.43 -6.20
CA ASP A 113 -7.41 -6.22 -5.04
C ASP A 113 -5.89 -6.43 -5.03
N VAL A 114 -5.24 -6.00 -3.94
CA VAL A 114 -3.81 -6.25 -3.73
C VAL A 114 -3.58 -7.10 -2.49
N ALA A 115 -3.14 -8.34 -2.76
CA ALA A 115 -2.87 -9.35 -1.74
C ALA A 115 -4.08 -9.66 -0.84
N GLY A 116 -5.28 -9.71 -1.42
CA GLY A 116 -6.52 -10.01 -0.72
C GLY A 116 -7.09 -8.84 0.07
N ASN A 117 -6.67 -7.61 -0.25
CA ASN A 117 -7.17 -6.40 0.39
C ASN A 117 -7.81 -5.50 -0.67
N PRO A 118 -9.00 -4.93 -0.41
CA PRO A 118 -9.63 -3.99 -1.32
C PRO A 118 -8.76 -2.74 -1.47
N THR A 119 -8.59 -2.33 -2.72
CA THR A 119 -7.81 -1.16 -3.12
C THR A 119 -8.52 -0.36 -4.19
N CYS A 120 -8.07 0.87 -4.39
CA CYS A 120 -8.49 1.71 -5.48
C CYS A 120 -7.27 2.39 -6.12
N ASP A 121 -7.16 2.28 -7.44
CA ASP A 121 -6.08 2.84 -8.25
C ASP A 121 -6.54 4.10 -8.99
N TRP A 122 -5.80 5.19 -8.81
CA TRP A 122 -5.91 6.38 -9.64
C TRP A 122 -4.61 6.56 -10.41
N ARG A 123 -4.71 6.78 -11.73
CA ARG A 123 -3.53 6.98 -12.58
C ARG A 123 -3.66 8.17 -13.50
N ILE A 124 -2.53 8.82 -13.74
CA ILE A 124 -2.31 9.69 -14.90
C ILE A 124 -1.27 9.01 -15.78
N SER A 125 -1.72 8.51 -16.93
CA SER A 125 -0.88 7.72 -17.84
C SER A 125 0.42 8.43 -18.18
N GLY A 126 1.55 7.80 -17.83
CA GLY A 126 2.90 8.33 -18.11
C GLY A 126 3.41 9.38 -17.12
N GLU A 127 2.61 9.77 -16.11
CA GLU A 127 3.03 10.76 -15.10
C GLU A 127 3.18 10.15 -13.71
N TRP A 128 2.09 9.64 -13.11
CA TRP A 128 2.10 9.04 -11.78
C TRP A 128 0.79 8.32 -11.47
N SER A 129 0.82 7.49 -10.43
CA SER A 129 -0.36 6.79 -9.90
C SER A 129 -0.41 6.85 -8.38
N VAL A 130 -1.59 6.57 -7.84
CA VAL A 130 -1.85 6.37 -6.41
C VAL A 130 -2.70 5.13 -6.23
N LEU A 131 -2.31 4.30 -5.25
CA LEU A 131 -3.07 3.17 -4.78
C LEU A 131 -3.47 3.42 -3.32
N VAL A 132 -4.78 3.48 -3.05
CA VAL A 132 -5.32 3.48 -1.68
C VAL A 132 -5.77 2.07 -1.35
N GLY A 133 -5.41 1.54 -0.19
CA GLY A 133 -5.76 0.18 0.22
C GLY A 133 -6.22 0.10 1.66
N VAL A 134 -7.29 -0.67 1.89
CA VAL A 134 -7.89 -0.86 3.22
C VAL A 134 -7.53 -2.24 3.74
N ARG A 135 -7.00 -2.29 4.97
CA ARG A 135 -6.67 -3.54 5.67
C ARG A 135 -7.40 -3.59 7.00
N ALA A 136 -8.57 -4.21 7.01
CA ALA A 136 -9.38 -4.33 8.22
C ALA A 136 -8.76 -5.26 9.29
N ASN A 137 -7.86 -6.16 8.89
CA ASN A 137 -7.31 -7.22 9.74
C ASN A 137 -5.77 -7.25 9.80
N ARG A 138 -5.09 -6.20 9.33
CA ARG A 138 -3.62 -6.05 9.43
C ARG A 138 -3.26 -4.64 9.87
N GLY A 139 -2.60 -4.54 11.03
CA GLY A 139 -2.04 -3.28 11.52
C GLY A 139 -0.74 -2.93 10.80
N VAL A 140 -0.27 -1.69 10.99
CA VAL A 140 0.99 -1.21 10.41
C VAL A 140 2.18 -2.05 10.89
N ASP A 141 2.17 -2.49 12.14
CA ASP A 141 3.26 -3.29 12.73
C ASP A 141 3.35 -4.71 12.16
N ASP A 142 2.28 -5.20 11.52
CA ASP A 142 2.20 -6.52 10.90
C ASP A 142 2.59 -6.51 9.41
N LEU A 143 3.02 -5.35 8.90
CA LEU A 143 3.40 -5.18 7.50
C LEU A 143 4.87 -5.53 7.30
N ASN A 144 5.14 -6.31 6.24
CA ASN A 144 6.49 -6.48 5.75
C ASN A 144 6.83 -5.28 4.87
N LEU A 145 7.60 -4.34 5.41
CA LEU A 145 8.01 -3.11 4.71
C LEU A 145 9.39 -3.24 4.03
N SER A 146 9.89 -4.46 3.85
CA SER A 146 11.23 -4.69 3.30
C SER A 146 11.44 -4.22 1.86
N GLN A 147 10.38 -3.94 1.08
CA GLN A 147 10.50 -3.30 -0.24
C GLN A 147 10.69 -1.78 -0.18
N TYR A 148 10.59 -1.17 1.00
CA TYR A 148 10.84 0.25 1.25
C TYR A 148 12.26 0.47 1.79
N ASP A 149 12.85 1.61 1.43
CA ASP A 149 14.18 2.04 1.87
C ASP A 149 14.12 2.53 3.32
N VAL A 150 14.63 1.70 4.24
CA VAL A 150 15.01 2.00 5.64
C VAL A 150 13.86 2.51 6.54
N GLU A 151 14.04 2.35 7.86
CA GLU A 151 13.11 2.69 8.95
C GLU A 151 12.06 3.77 8.58
N PRO A 152 10.78 3.40 8.43
CA PRO A 152 9.75 4.36 8.05
C PRO A 152 9.71 5.56 9.00
N ASP A 153 9.64 6.77 8.45
CA ASP A 153 9.49 7.98 9.24
C ASP A 153 8.13 7.92 9.98
N PRO A 154 8.10 8.00 11.32
CA PRO A 154 6.85 8.21 12.03
C PRO A 154 6.35 9.63 11.73
N ILE A 155 5.09 9.72 11.30
CA ILE A 155 4.39 10.98 11.06
C ILE A 155 3.02 10.95 11.75
N THR A 156 2.41 12.12 11.90
CA THR A 156 1.03 12.25 12.38
C THR A 156 0.21 12.94 11.31
N LEU A 157 -0.93 12.37 10.97
CA LEU A 157 -1.91 12.92 10.03
C LEU A 157 -3.20 13.11 10.82
N GLY A 158 -3.62 14.36 11.02
CA GLY A 158 -4.81 14.66 11.82
C GLY A 158 -4.77 14.00 13.20
N ARG A 159 -5.65 13.00 13.42
CA ARG A 159 -5.77 12.23 14.66
C ARG A 159 -5.10 10.86 14.61
N HIS A 160 -4.56 10.44 13.47
CA HIS A 160 -3.95 9.14 13.27
C HIS A 160 -2.42 9.22 13.24
N GLU A 161 -1.78 8.26 13.90
CA GLU A 161 -0.36 7.97 13.68
C GLU A 161 -0.18 7.27 12.33
N ALA A 162 0.93 7.55 11.66
CA ALA A 162 1.26 6.89 10.41
C ALA A 162 2.77 6.69 10.27
N GLN A 163 3.13 5.78 9.36
CA GLN A 163 4.50 5.57 8.91
C GLN A 163 4.62 5.99 7.45
N ARG A 164 5.75 6.57 7.06
CA ARG A 164 6.03 6.95 5.66
C ARG A 164 7.37 6.41 5.21
N GLY A 165 7.45 5.84 4.02
CA GLY A 165 8.70 5.30 3.48
C GLY A 165 8.77 5.35 1.95
N ALA A 166 9.93 5.73 1.41
CA ALA A 166 10.22 5.65 -0.02
C ALA A 166 10.50 4.20 -0.44
N THR A 167 10.20 3.84 -1.69
CA THR A 167 10.59 2.51 -2.22
C THR A 167 12.09 2.43 -2.48
N LYS A 168 12.66 1.21 -2.43
CA LYS A 168 14.08 0.98 -2.76
C LYS A 168 14.47 1.38 -4.18
N GLU A 169 13.51 1.31 -5.10
CA GLU A 169 13.68 1.73 -6.50
C GLU A 169 13.55 3.25 -6.67
N ARG A 170 13.24 3.98 -5.60
CA ARG A 170 13.17 5.46 -5.52
C ARG A 170 12.19 6.12 -6.48
N SER A 171 11.34 5.34 -7.15
CA SER A 171 10.23 5.82 -7.96
C SER A 171 8.97 6.06 -7.14
N GLY A 172 8.84 5.43 -5.96
CA GLY A 172 7.61 5.42 -5.19
C GLY A 172 7.79 5.77 -3.72
N CYS A 173 6.66 5.94 -3.04
CA CYS A 173 6.58 6.14 -1.61
C CYS A 173 5.22 5.64 -1.11
N ALA A 174 5.19 5.18 0.14
CA ALA A 174 3.95 4.80 0.78
C ALA A 174 3.79 5.47 2.15
N VAL A 175 2.54 5.69 2.52
CA VAL A 175 2.08 6.11 3.85
C VAL A 175 1.15 5.04 4.39
N TRP A 176 1.38 4.58 5.61
CA TRP A 176 0.51 3.63 6.32
C TRP A 176 -0.09 4.30 7.54
N ILE A 177 -1.39 4.55 7.49
CA ILE A 177 -2.17 5.16 8.57
C ILE A 177 -2.63 4.05 9.50
N ARG A 178 -2.32 4.18 10.79
CA ARG A 178 -2.82 3.30 11.85
C ARG A 178 -4.22 3.73 12.22
N VAL A 179 -5.21 2.88 11.93
CA VAL A 179 -6.61 3.10 12.34
C VAL A 179 -6.88 2.37 13.66
N GLY A 180 -6.35 1.17 13.81
CA GLY A 180 -6.36 0.39 15.05
C GLY A 180 -5.06 -0.37 15.26
N GLN A 181 -5.00 -1.18 16.32
CA GLN A 181 -3.85 -2.06 16.55
C GLN A 181 -3.68 -3.09 15.42
N SER A 182 -4.80 -3.61 14.91
CA SER A 182 -4.85 -4.68 13.90
C SER A 182 -5.46 -4.21 12.58
N SER A 183 -5.49 -2.90 12.31
CA SER A 183 -6.10 -2.38 11.07
C SER A 183 -5.38 -1.12 10.59
N SER A 184 -5.29 -0.97 9.27
CA SER A 184 -4.54 0.11 8.64
C SER A 184 -5.07 0.48 7.26
N VAL A 185 -4.77 1.69 6.83
CA VAL A 185 -4.97 2.16 5.46
C VAL A 185 -3.63 2.54 4.86
N SER A 186 -3.35 2.08 3.64
CA SER A 186 -2.13 2.43 2.92
C SER A 186 -2.41 3.34 1.75
N ILE A 187 -1.53 4.30 1.52
CA ILE A 187 -1.51 5.15 0.34
C ILE A 187 -0.14 5.00 -0.29
N GLY A 188 -0.07 4.33 -1.44
CA GLY A 188 1.14 4.25 -2.27
C GLY A 188 1.07 5.26 -3.40
N ALA A 189 2.15 5.99 -3.68
CA ALA A 189 2.28 6.83 -4.86
C ALA A 189 3.54 6.45 -5.63
N ASP A 190 3.42 6.33 -6.95
CA ASP A 190 4.51 5.97 -7.85
C ASP A 190 4.66 7.00 -8.95
N ASN A 191 5.88 7.49 -9.16
CA ASN A 191 6.22 8.29 -10.33
C ASN A 191 6.36 7.35 -11.54
N SER A 192 5.73 7.71 -12.66
CA SER A 192 5.84 6.94 -13.90
C SER A 192 7.04 7.37 -14.76
N GLY A 193 7.30 6.62 -15.84
CA GLY A 193 8.30 6.99 -16.84
C GLY A 193 9.76 6.83 -16.41
N GLY A 194 10.03 6.09 -15.33
CA GLY A 194 11.39 5.89 -14.80
C GLY A 194 11.93 7.09 -14.02
N VAL A 195 11.04 7.97 -13.55
CA VAL A 195 11.43 9.14 -12.75
C VAL A 195 11.74 8.69 -11.31
N GLU A 196 13.04 8.61 -10.98
CA GLU A 196 13.50 8.46 -9.60
C GLU A 196 13.41 9.80 -8.87
N ASN A 197 12.32 10.01 -8.13
CA ASN A 197 12.14 11.17 -7.28
C ASN A 197 11.33 10.79 -6.03
N PRO A 198 11.97 10.14 -5.04
CA PRO A 198 11.29 9.61 -3.88
C PRO A 198 10.65 10.72 -3.03
N LYS A 199 11.24 11.92 -3.05
CA LYS A 199 10.68 13.10 -2.38
C LYS A 199 9.32 13.50 -2.98
N LEU A 200 9.24 13.61 -4.30
CA LEU A 200 7.97 13.91 -4.98
C LEU A 200 6.93 12.82 -4.77
N ALA A 201 7.34 11.54 -4.80
CA ALA A 201 6.44 10.43 -4.53
C ALA A 201 5.88 10.52 -3.09
N CYS A 202 6.72 10.83 -2.10
CA CYS A 202 6.26 11.01 -0.73
C CYS A 202 5.37 12.23 -0.55
N GLU A 203 5.68 13.36 -1.20
CA GLU A 203 4.80 14.54 -1.19
C GLU A 203 3.41 14.20 -1.76
N ARG A 204 3.35 13.45 -2.85
CA ARG A 204 2.10 12.95 -3.45
C ARG A 204 1.33 12.02 -2.52
N ALA A 205 2.00 10.99 -1.98
CA ALA A 205 1.39 10.04 -1.05
C ALA A 205 0.86 10.74 0.21
N THR A 206 1.64 11.63 0.81
CA THR A 206 1.24 12.39 1.99
C THR A 206 0.05 13.29 1.70
N LYS A 207 0.02 14.01 0.56
CA LYS A 207 -1.11 14.87 0.20
C LYS A 207 -2.42 14.09 0.06
N VAL A 208 -2.37 12.89 -0.53
CA VAL A 208 -3.57 12.03 -0.61
C VAL A 208 -3.93 11.49 0.77
N ALA A 209 -2.95 11.09 1.58
CA ALA A 209 -3.19 10.61 2.93
C ALA A 209 -3.89 11.65 3.81
N GLU A 210 -3.56 12.95 3.67
CA GLU A 210 -4.24 14.06 4.35
C GLU A 210 -5.72 14.21 3.95
N LEU A 211 -6.09 13.82 2.73
CA LEU A 211 -7.48 13.83 2.26
C LEU A 211 -8.26 12.60 2.74
N VAL A 212 -7.57 11.46 2.84
CA VAL A 212 -8.15 10.19 3.28
C VAL A 212 -8.37 10.18 4.80
N GLU A 213 -7.41 10.67 5.57
CA GLU A 213 -7.38 10.56 7.04
C GLU A 213 -8.66 11.01 7.76
N PRO A 214 -9.31 12.15 7.39
CA PRO A 214 -10.51 12.60 8.07
C PRO A 214 -11.73 11.67 7.91
N LYS A 215 -11.69 10.74 6.95
CA LYS A 215 -12.77 9.77 6.67
C LYS A 215 -12.59 8.46 7.41
N LEU A 216 -11.43 8.24 8.02
CA LEU A 216 -11.14 7.04 8.79
C LEU A 216 -11.77 7.13 10.19
N PRO A 217 -12.18 6.00 10.79
CA PRO A 217 -12.90 5.96 12.07
C PRO A 217 -12.06 6.33 13.29
#